data_AF-A0A534VV14-F1
#
_entry.id   AF-A0A534VV14-F1
#
_cell.length_a   1.000
_cell.length_b   1.000
_cell.length_c   1.000
_cell.angle_alpha   90.00
_cell.angle_beta   90.00
_cell.angle_gamma   90.00
#
_symmetry.space_group_name_H-M   'P 1'
#
loop_
_entity.id
_entity.type
_entity.pdbx_description
1 polymer ?
#
loop_
_entity_poly.entity_id
_entity_poly.type
_entity_poly.pdbx_seq_one_letter_code
_entity_poly.pdbx_strand_id
1 'polypeptide(L)'
;MTAESASLGSDADDPWRGCNPLDPAFRDDPYPGLRRLREVDPVNLTPIGFWRLTRYADVMRLLYDVPAGTRTTDGVLPGVDESLSGQRQFMLQQDPPAHTRLRRLVSRAFTPRAIAAIRASIQRIVD
;
A
#
# COMPACT_ATOMS: atom_id res chain seq x y z
N MET A 1 -40.79 -9.71 -1.67
CA MET A 1 -39.77 -9.96 -0.63
C MET A 1 -39.19 -11.34 -0.90
N THR A 2 -38.16 -11.39 -1.73
CA THR A 2 -37.33 -12.57 -1.94
C THR A 2 -35.94 -12.03 -2.19
N ALA A 3 -35.17 -11.91 -1.11
CA ALA A 3 -33.76 -11.59 -1.17
C ALA A 3 -33.08 -12.79 -1.81
N GLU A 4 -32.51 -12.56 -2.98
CA GLU A 4 -31.77 -13.54 -3.76
C GLU A 4 -30.53 -13.96 -2.97
N SER A 5 -30.40 -15.27 -2.82
CA SER A 5 -29.37 -15.99 -2.10
C SER A 5 -27.98 -15.60 -2.61
N ALA A 6 -27.22 -14.87 -1.79
CA ALA A 6 -25.78 -14.72 -1.97
C ALA A 6 -25.12 -16.09 -1.78
N SER A 7 -24.91 -16.82 -2.88
CA SER A 7 -24.06 -18.01 -2.87
C SER A 7 -22.64 -17.56 -2.55
N LEU A 8 -22.20 -17.81 -1.33
CA LEU A 8 -20.79 -17.81 -0.97
C LEU A 8 -20.17 -18.99 -1.73
N GLY A 9 -19.74 -18.76 -2.97
CA GLY A 9 -18.95 -19.72 -3.75
C GLY A 9 -17.76 -20.18 -2.91
N SER A 10 -17.39 -21.45 -3.01
CA SER A 10 -16.27 -22.01 -2.27
C SER A 10 -15.02 -21.15 -2.50
N ASP A 11 -14.40 -20.70 -1.41
CA ASP A 11 -13.17 -19.90 -1.42
C ASP A 11 -12.01 -20.52 -2.24
N ALA A 12 -12.14 -21.79 -2.64
CA ALA A 12 -11.20 -22.49 -3.50
C ALA A 12 -11.07 -21.90 -4.92
N ASP A 13 -12.12 -21.28 -5.45
CA ASP A 13 -12.13 -20.78 -6.84
C ASP A 13 -11.71 -19.31 -6.98
N ASP A 14 -11.68 -18.57 -5.87
CA ASP A 14 -11.23 -17.17 -5.83
C ASP A 14 -10.11 -17.00 -4.79
N PRO A 15 -8.85 -17.21 -5.21
CA PRO A 15 -7.73 -17.17 -4.28
C PRO A 15 -7.43 -15.72 -3.82
N TRP A 16 -8.06 -14.71 -4.45
CA TRP A 16 -7.98 -13.31 -4.03
C TRP A 16 -9.05 -12.91 -3.02
N ARG A 17 -10.08 -13.75 -2.82
CA ARG A 17 -11.26 -13.49 -1.98
C ARG A 17 -12.01 -12.23 -2.36
N GLY A 18 -12.20 -12.02 -3.67
CA GLY A 18 -12.91 -10.88 -4.25
C GLY A 18 -12.14 -9.57 -4.16
N CYS A 19 -10.84 -9.62 -3.83
CA CYS A 19 -10.00 -8.46 -3.60
C CYS A 19 -8.75 -8.49 -4.49
N ASN A 20 -8.92 -8.76 -5.78
CA ASN A 20 -7.83 -8.75 -6.75
C ASN A 20 -7.57 -7.30 -7.22
N PRO A 21 -6.43 -6.68 -6.87
CA PRO A 21 -6.13 -5.30 -7.25
C PRO A 21 -5.92 -5.10 -8.77
N LEU A 22 -5.72 -6.18 -9.53
CA LEU A 22 -5.56 -6.11 -10.98
C LEU A 22 -6.91 -6.08 -11.72
N ASP A 23 -8.00 -6.50 -11.06
CA ASP A 23 -9.36 -6.45 -11.61
C ASP A 23 -9.86 -4.98 -11.67
N PRO A 24 -10.26 -4.47 -12.86
CA PRO A 24 -10.86 -3.15 -12.98
C PRO A 24 -12.06 -2.92 -12.07
N ALA A 25 -12.97 -3.90 -11.95
CA ALA A 25 -14.19 -3.73 -11.16
C ALA A 25 -13.87 -3.54 -9.67
N PHE A 26 -12.86 -4.25 -9.17
CA PHE A 26 -12.36 -4.05 -7.82
C PHE A 26 -11.66 -2.70 -7.65
N ARG A 27 -10.91 -2.22 -8.65
CA ARG A 27 -10.25 -0.90 -8.58
C ARG A 27 -11.25 0.25 -8.56
N ASP A 28 -12.36 0.10 -9.28
CA ASP A 28 -13.42 1.11 -9.36
C ASP A 28 -14.24 1.17 -8.06
N ASP A 29 -14.53 0.02 -7.43
CA ASP A 29 -15.18 -0.05 -6.11
C ASP A 29 -14.59 -1.16 -5.20
N PRO A 30 -13.48 -0.89 -4.49
CA PRO A 30 -12.82 -1.90 -3.66
C PRO A 30 -13.52 -2.10 -2.30
N TYR A 31 -14.38 -1.17 -1.90
CA TYR A 31 -14.86 -1.08 -0.52
C TYR A 31 -15.75 -2.24 -0.09
N PRO A 32 -16.67 -2.77 -0.91
CA PRO A 32 -17.47 -3.94 -0.56
C PRO A 32 -16.61 -5.19 -0.30
N GLY A 33 -15.65 -5.46 -1.19
CA GLY A 33 -14.71 -6.58 -1.05
C GLY A 33 -13.86 -6.44 0.21
N LEU A 34 -13.25 -5.27 0.42
CA LEU A 34 -12.44 -5.00 1.60
C LEU A 34 -13.25 -5.00 2.91
N ARG A 35 -14.54 -4.65 2.88
CA ARG A 35 -15.42 -4.76 4.06
C ARG A 35 -15.58 -6.21 4.46
N ARG A 36 -16.00 -7.07 3.52
CA ARG A 36 -16.16 -8.50 3.76
C ARG A 36 -14.85 -9.14 4.21
N LEU A 37 -13.74 -8.83 3.55
CA LEU A 37 -12.44 -9.41 3.86
C LEU A 37 -11.98 -9.13 5.30
N ARG A 38 -12.23 -7.92 5.83
CA ARG A 38 -11.92 -7.57 7.23
C ARG A 38 -12.69 -8.39 8.27
N GLU A 39 -13.87 -8.87 7.90
CA GLU A 39 -14.74 -9.68 8.77
C GLU A 39 -14.33 -11.15 8.72
N VAL A 40 -14.08 -11.69 7.52
CA VAL A 40 -13.92 -13.14 7.32
C VAL A 40 -12.48 -13.62 7.33
N ASP A 41 -11.53 -12.85 6.79
CA ASP A 41 -10.13 -13.25 6.68
C ASP A 41 -9.21 -12.01 6.63
N PRO A 42 -9.06 -11.28 7.75
CA PRO A 42 -8.45 -9.96 7.78
C PRO A 42 -6.94 -9.95 7.54
N VAL A 43 -6.28 -11.09 7.73
CA VAL A 43 -4.83 -11.31 7.58
C VAL A 43 -4.63 -12.62 6.82
N ASN A 44 -4.28 -12.52 5.54
CA ASN A 44 -4.12 -13.68 4.67
C ASN A 44 -2.93 -13.56 3.72
N LEU A 45 -2.44 -14.71 3.27
CA LEU A 45 -1.46 -14.79 2.20
C LEU A 45 -2.18 -14.67 0.86
N THR A 46 -1.73 -13.74 0.02
CA THR A 46 -2.26 -13.55 -1.34
C THR A 46 -1.70 -14.60 -2.30
N PRO A 47 -2.33 -14.82 -3.46
CA PRO A 47 -1.87 -15.80 -4.45
C PRO A 47 -0.47 -15.51 -5.03
N ILE A 48 -0.02 -14.26 -4.88
CA ILE A 48 1.30 -13.79 -5.32
C ILE A 48 2.34 -13.78 -4.19
N GLY A 49 2.05 -14.40 -3.05
CA GLY A 49 3.02 -14.62 -1.98
C GLY A 49 3.20 -13.45 -1.01
N PHE A 50 2.37 -12.41 -1.06
CA PHE A 50 2.40 -11.31 -0.09
C PHE A 50 1.36 -11.49 1.01
N TRP A 51 1.75 -11.25 2.25
CA TRP A 51 0.81 -11.09 3.35
C TRP A 51 0.02 -9.80 3.19
N ARG A 52 -1.30 -9.91 3.29
CA ARG A 52 -2.24 -8.79 3.19
C ARG A 52 -2.92 -8.57 4.53
N LEU A 53 -2.89 -7.32 5.00
CA LEU A 53 -3.54 -6.85 6.21
C LEU A 53 -4.63 -5.87 5.82
N THR A 54 -5.83 -6.03 6.36
CA THR A 54 -6.99 -5.20 5.98
C THR A 54 -7.59 -4.40 7.12
N ARG A 55 -7.34 -4.77 8.38
CA ARG A 55 -7.83 -4.01 9.53
C ARG A 55 -6.90 -2.85 9.84
N TYR A 56 -7.50 -1.70 10.14
CA TYR A 56 -6.77 -0.46 10.47
C TYR A 56 -5.75 -0.67 11.60
N ALA A 57 -6.16 -1.33 12.70
CA ALA A 57 -5.28 -1.56 13.84
C ALA A 57 -4.03 -2.38 13.48
N ASP A 58 -4.18 -3.41 12.63
CA ASP A 58 -3.06 -4.26 12.23
C ASP A 58 -2.09 -3.51 11.30
N VAL A 59 -2.62 -2.70 10.38
CA VAL A 59 -1.82 -1.84 9.48
C VAL A 59 -1.05 -0.79 10.28
N MET A 60 -1.70 -0.10 11.23
CA MET A 60 -1.04 0.91 12.06
C MET A 60 0.06 0.30 12.92
N ARG A 61 -0.21 -0.86 13.55
CA ARG A 61 0.81 -1.58 14.33
C ARG A 61 2.02 -1.94 13.46
N LEU A 62 1.79 -2.42 12.24
CA LEU A 62 2.89 -2.71 11.30
C LEU A 62 3.70 -1.46 10.93
N LEU A 63 3.03 -0.32 10.72
CA LEU A 63 3.69 0.92 10.31
C LEU A 63 4.47 1.63 11.42
N TYR A 64 4.04 1.51 12.68
CA TYR A 64 4.60 2.29 13.79
C TYR A 64 5.36 1.46 14.84
N ASP A 65 4.90 0.24 15.13
CA ASP A 65 5.37 -0.51 16.29
C ASP A 65 6.28 -1.68 15.91
N VAL A 66 6.08 -2.25 14.72
CA VAL A 66 6.89 -3.39 14.25
C VAL A 66 8.17 -2.87 13.60
N PRO A 67 9.36 -3.41 13.96
CA PRO A 67 10.61 -3.09 13.29
C PRO A 67 10.68 -3.77 11.92
N ALA A 68 9.88 -3.28 10.98
CA ALA A 68 9.84 -3.72 9.59
C ALA A 68 10.67 -2.81 8.69
N GLY A 69 11.25 -3.39 7.64
CA GLY A 69 11.96 -2.68 6.58
C GLY A 69 11.30 -2.87 5.22
N THR A 70 11.84 -2.19 4.23
CA THR A 70 11.42 -2.28 2.82
C THR A 70 11.94 -3.52 2.11
N ARG A 71 12.91 -4.23 2.72
CA ARG A 71 13.56 -5.42 2.18
C ARG A 71 13.07 -6.69 2.85
N THR A 72 13.08 -7.79 2.09
CA THR A 72 12.93 -9.13 2.66
C THR A 72 14.11 -9.49 3.57
N THR A 73 13.98 -10.59 4.31
CA THR A 73 15.07 -11.14 5.15
C THR A 73 16.35 -11.41 4.35
N ASP A 74 16.21 -11.67 3.04
CA ASP A 74 17.32 -11.97 2.13
C ASP A 74 17.90 -10.69 1.50
N GLY A 75 17.43 -9.51 1.94
CA GLY A 75 17.95 -8.20 1.54
C GLY A 75 17.41 -7.66 0.22
N VAL A 76 16.40 -8.31 -0.37
CA VAL A 76 15.85 -7.95 -1.69
C VAL A 76 14.65 -7.03 -1.55
N LEU A 77 14.51 -6.07 -2.45
CA LEU A 77 13.29 -5.28 -2.59
C LEU A 77 12.20 -6.12 -3.29
N PRO A 78 11.05 -6.39 -2.65
CA PRO A 78 10.03 -7.23 -3.26
C PRO A 78 9.47 -6.61 -4.56
N GLY A 79 9.43 -7.40 -5.63
CA GLY A 79 8.84 -6.99 -6.92
C GLY A 79 9.66 -5.96 -7.70
N VAL A 80 10.93 -5.74 -7.34
CA VAL A 80 11.83 -4.77 -7.96
C VAL A 80 13.00 -5.50 -8.62
N ASP A 81 13.24 -5.24 -9.90
CA ASP A 81 14.47 -5.67 -10.57
C ASP A 81 15.60 -4.72 -10.19
N GLU A 82 16.41 -5.15 -9.23
CA GLU A 82 17.49 -4.36 -8.66
C GLU A 82 18.70 -4.20 -9.61
N SER A 83 18.71 -4.87 -10.77
CA SER A 83 19.71 -4.62 -11.82
C SER A 83 19.49 -3.27 -12.53
N LEU A 84 18.28 -2.70 -12.41
CA LEU A 84 17.95 -1.36 -12.91
C LEU A 84 18.53 -0.30 -11.95
N SER A 85 19.67 0.26 -12.32
CA SER A 85 20.66 0.97 -11.49
C SER A 85 20.20 2.25 -10.75
N GLY A 86 18.92 2.60 -10.75
CA GLY A 86 18.38 3.78 -10.06
C GLY A 86 17.36 3.48 -8.95
N GLN A 87 16.70 2.31 -8.98
CA GLN A 87 15.57 2.05 -8.09
C GLN A 87 16.02 2.04 -6.61
N ARG A 88 17.11 1.32 -6.32
CA ARG A 88 17.73 1.25 -4.99
C ARG A 88 18.12 2.60 -4.38
N GLN A 89 18.13 3.70 -5.13
CA GLN A 89 18.52 5.01 -4.61
C GLN A 89 17.34 5.88 -4.16
N PHE A 90 16.11 5.49 -4.50
CA PHE A 90 14.93 6.24 -4.05
C PHE A 90 14.73 6.11 -2.55
N MET A 91 14.45 7.24 -1.89
CA MET A 91 14.21 7.30 -0.45
C MET A 91 13.13 6.32 0.02
N LEU A 92 12.08 6.08 -0.78
CA LEU A 92 11.00 5.12 -0.47
C LEU A 92 11.45 3.66 -0.45
N GLN A 93 12.61 3.33 -1.01
CA GLN A 93 13.17 1.97 -1.08
C GLN A 93 14.37 1.80 -0.13
N GLN A 94 14.48 2.64 0.89
CA GLN A 94 15.57 2.62 1.86
C GLN A 94 15.02 2.46 3.26
N ASP A 95 15.80 1.77 4.09
CA ASP A 95 15.58 1.70 5.53
C ASP A 95 16.52 2.68 6.26
N PRO A 96 16.30 2.97 7.55
CA PRO A 96 17.30 3.65 8.36
C PRO A 96 18.67 2.93 8.31
N PRO A 97 19.80 3.67 8.33
CA PRO A 97 19.92 5.12 8.50
C PRO A 97 19.83 5.93 7.20
N ALA A 98 19.88 5.28 6.03
CA ALA A 98 19.89 5.97 4.73
C ALA A 98 18.59 6.75 4.49
N HIS A 99 17.44 6.13 4.75
CA HIS A 99 16.13 6.79 4.70
C HIS A 99 16.09 8.03 5.59
N THR A 100 16.54 7.93 6.84
CA THR A 100 16.55 9.04 7.81
C THR A 100 17.38 10.22 7.31
N ARG A 101 18.55 9.96 6.70
CA ARG A 101 19.40 11.00 6.12
C ARG A 101 18.71 11.71 4.95
N LEU A 102 18.15 10.96 4.01
CA LEU A 102 17.46 11.50 2.84
C LEU A 102 16.20 12.29 3.24
N ARG A 103 15.38 11.74 4.14
CA ARG A 103 14.15 12.38 4.63
C ARG A 103 14.43 13.73 5.27
N ARG A 104 15.51 13.85 6.07
CA ARG A 104 15.90 15.13 6.68
C ARG A 104 16.21 16.21 5.64
N LEU A 105 16.83 15.84 4.51
CA LEU A 105 17.14 16.79 3.45
C LEU A 105 15.87 17.30 2.75
N VAL A 106 14.98 16.37 2.38
CA VAL A 106 13.79 16.64 1.58
C VAL A 106 12.67 17.30 2.40
N SER A 107 12.50 16.94 3.69
CA SER A 107 11.37 17.41 4.50
C SER A 107 11.29 18.94 4.63
N ARG A 108 12.41 19.66 4.49
CA ARG A 108 12.43 21.14 4.54
C ARG A 108 11.63 21.78 3.41
N ALA A 109 11.54 21.12 2.26
CA ALA A 109 10.77 21.58 1.11
C ALA A 109 9.26 21.35 1.28
N PHE A 110 8.83 20.50 2.21
CA PHE A 110 7.44 20.11 2.43
C PHE A 110 6.85 20.67 3.73
N THR A 111 7.42 21.75 4.26
CA THR A 111 6.86 22.45 5.43
C THR A 111 5.59 23.23 5.03
N PRO A 112 4.64 23.48 5.96
CA PRO A 112 3.45 24.28 5.66
C PRO A 112 3.77 25.63 5.01
N ARG A 113 4.85 26.30 5.46
CA ARG A 113 5.34 27.56 4.89
C ARG A 113 5.83 27.40 3.46
N ALA A 114 6.63 26.37 3.17
CA ALA A 114 7.14 26.10 1.83
C ALA A 114 6.01 25.77 0.84
N ILE A 115 5.03 24.97 1.28
CA ILE A 115 3.85 24.65 0.47
C ILE A 115 2.96 25.88 0.22
N ALA A 116 2.79 26.75 1.22
CA ALA A 116 2.03 27.99 1.05
C ALA A 116 2.67 28.92 -0.01
N ALA A 117 4.01 28.96 -0.09
CA ALA A 117 4.73 29.81 -1.04
C ALA A 117 4.51 29.41 -2.51
N ILE A 118 4.27 28.13 -2.81
CA ILE A 118 4.06 27.65 -4.18
C ILE A 118 2.59 27.74 -4.64
N ARG A 119 1.64 28.07 -3.74
CA ARG A 119 0.20 28.13 -4.04
C ARG A 119 -0.12 28.96 -5.28
N ALA A 120 0.41 30.18 -5.37
CA ALA A 120 0.11 31.08 -6.49
C ALA A 120 0.61 30.52 -7.83
N SER A 121 1.71 29.77 -7.82
CA SER A 121 2.20 29.13 -9.05
C SER A 121 1.34 27.95 -9.49
N ILE A 122 0.85 27.16 -8.53
CA ILE A 122 -0.07 26.05 -8.83
C ILE A 122 -1.39 26.60 -9.38
N GLN A 123 -1.93 27.64 -8.75
CA GLN A 123 -3.18 28.28 -9.19
C GLN A 123 -3.10 28.70 -10.66
N ARG A 124 -2.01 29.37 -11.05
CA ARG A 124 -1.75 29.77 -12.45
C ARG A 124 -1.65 28.62 -13.46
N ILE A 125 -1.35 27.40 -13.03
CA ILE A 125 -1.23 26.24 -13.92
C ILE A 125 -2.59 25.58 -14.12
N VAL A 126 -3.46 25.65 -13.12
CA VAL A 126 -4.76 24.98 -13.09
C VAL A 126 -5.89 25.86 -13.63
N ASP A 127 -5.79 27.18 -13.46
CA ASP A 127 -6.67 28.16 -14.11
C ASP A 127 -6.36 28.29 -15.62
#